data_AF-A0AA39NFE6-F1
#
_entry.id   AF-A0AA39NFE6-F1
#
_cell.length_a   1.000
_cell.length_b   1.000
_cell.length_c   1.000
_cell.angle_alpha   90.00
_cell.angle_beta   90.00
_cell.angle_gamma   90.00
#
_symmetry.space_group_name_H-M   'P 1'
#
loop_
_entity.id
_entity.type
_entity.pdbx_description
1 polymer ?
#
loop_
_entity_poly.entity_id
_entity_poly.type
_entity_poly.pdbx_seq_one_letter_code
_entity_poly.pdbx_strand_id
1 'polypeptide(L)'
;METRDHIIRECPRYNGHRDGLRKVSRDLYLPDILGTKEGIEALASTGTPKRPPIPPTLDEEEITLEDWQGDQDLERGEDPGNNEGTRSMHPCPIA
;
A
#
# COMPACT_ATOMS: atom_id res chain seq x y z
N MET A 1 14.74 -4.73 16.74
CA MET A 1 13.65 -4.43 15.78
C MET A 1 13.72 -5.49 14.70
N GLU A 2 12.61 -6.15 14.40
CA GLU A 2 12.52 -7.16 13.33
C GLU A 2 11.93 -6.46 12.10
N THR A 3 12.70 -6.30 11.02
CA THR A 3 12.18 -5.74 9.76
C THR A 3 11.47 -6.83 8.96
N ARG A 4 10.60 -6.46 8.02
CA ARG A 4 9.91 -7.45 7.17
C ARG A 4 10.90 -8.35 6.40
N ASP A 5 12.02 -7.78 5.95
CA ASP A 5 13.10 -8.54 5.29
C ASP A 5 13.74 -9.55 6.24
N HIS A 6 14.05 -9.12 7.48
CA HIS A 6 14.55 -10.01 8.51
C HIS A 6 13.55 -11.14 8.83
N ILE A 7 12.26 -10.81 8.99
CA ILE A 7 11.20 -11.79 9.30
C ILE A 7 11.15 -12.90 8.25
N ILE A 8 11.29 -12.57 6.97
CA ILE A 8 11.18 -13.52 5.88
C ILE A 8 12.49 -14.32 5.70
N ARG A 9 13.64 -13.65 5.78
CA ARG A 9 14.95 -14.21 5.37
C ARG A 9 15.77 -14.78 6.51
N GLU A 10 15.61 -14.27 7.72
CA GLU A 10 16.50 -14.54 8.85
C GLU A 10 15.77 -15.10 10.07
N CYS A 11 14.57 -14.60 10.37
CA CYS A 11 13.81 -15.00 11.56
C CYS A 11 13.51 -16.52 11.56
N PRO A 12 14.01 -17.27 12.56
CA PRO A 12 13.82 -18.72 12.63
C PRO A 12 12.35 -19.14 12.74
N ARG A 13 11.51 -18.28 13.31
CA ARG A 13 10.07 -18.49 13.46
C ARG A 13 9.37 -18.75 12.12
N TYR A 14 9.88 -18.19 11.03
CA TYR A 14 9.30 -18.31 9.70
C TYR A 14 9.99 -19.35 8.82
N ASN A 15 10.96 -20.13 9.33
CA ASN A 15 11.70 -21.12 8.55
C ASN A 15 10.78 -22.09 7.78
N GLY A 16 9.73 -22.61 8.43
CA GLY A 16 8.79 -23.55 7.80
C GLY A 16 7.97 -22.95 6.65
N HIS A 17 7.90 -21.63 6.54
CA HIS A 17 7.16 -20.94 5.48
C HIS A 17 8.05 -20.53 4.30
N ARG A 18 9.39 -20.63 4.45
CA ARG A 18 10.35 -20.20 3.42
C ARG A 18 10.28 -21.06 2.16
N ASP A 19 9.94 -22.33 2.28
CA ASP A 19 9.86 -23.22 1.11
C ASP A 19 8.75 -22.82 0.14
N GLY A 20 7.65 -22.25 0.66
CA GLY A 20 6.60 -21.67 -0.18
C GLY A 20 7.07 -20.40 -0.88
N LEU A 21 7.72 -19.49 -0.14
CA LEU A 21 8.24 -18.24 -0.68
C LEU A 21 9.38 -18.45 -1.68
N ARG A 22 10.20 -19.50 -1.50
CA ARG A 22 11.29 -19.88 -2.42
C ARG A 22 10.81 -20.31 -3.80
N LYS A 23 9.55 -20.75 -3.92
CA LYS A 23 8.95 -21.05 -5.23
C LYS A 23 8.73 -19.78 -6.04
N VAL A 24 8.51 -18.64 -5.37
CA VAL A 24 8.29 -17.33 -5.99
C VAL A 24 9.60 -16.55 -6.14
N SER A 25 10.41 -16.49 -5.07
CA SER A 25 11.73 -15.86 -5.09
C SER A 25 12.72 -16.73 -4.33
N ARG A 26 13.67 -17.33 -5.05
CA ARG A 26 14.69 -18.23 -4.50
C ARG A 26 15.54 -17.59 -3.40
N ASP A 27 15.85 -16.31 -3.56
CA ASP A 27 16.69 -15.55 -2.62
C ASP A 27 15.85 -14.84 -1.54
N LEU A 28 14.54 -15.10 -1.54
CA LEU A 28 13.55 -14.48 -0.66
C LEU A 28 13.59 -12.95 -0.74
N TYR A 29 13.82 -12.42 -1.95
CA TYR A 29 13.93 -10.99 -2.17
C TYR A 29 12.54 -10.36 -2.11
N LEU A 30 12.36 -9.45 -1.16
CA LEU A 30 11.06 -8.92 -0.79
C LEU A 30 10.33 -8.20 -1.95
N PRO A 31 10.99 -7.40 -2.80
CA PRO A 31 10.36 -6.81 -3.97
C PRO A 31 9.82 -7.84 -4.97
N ASP A 32 10.50 -8.97 -5.18
CA ASP A 32 10.03 -10.01 -6.11
C ASP A 32 8.79 -10.72 -5.57
N ILE A 33 8.79 -10.99 -4.26
CA ILE A 33 7.65 -11.62 -3.58
C ILE A 33 6.42 -10.70 -3.61
N LEU A 34 6.61 -9.38 -3.46
CA LEU A 34 5.48 -8.45 -3.41
C LEU A 34 5.07 -7.91 -4.78
N GLY A 35 5.97 -7.98 -5.76
CA GLY A 35 5.71 -7.60 -7.14
C GLY A 35 4.91 -8.64 -7.91
N THR A 36 4.65 -9.81 -7.31
CA THR A 36 3.93 -10.91 -7.96
C THR A 36 2.67 -11.29 -7.17
N LYS A 37 1.60 -11.64 -7.89
CA LYS A 37 0.37 -12.12 -7.27
C LYS A 37 0.62 -13.39 -6.44
N GLU A 38 1.39 -14.31 -6.99
CA GLU A 38 1.77 -15.57 -6.34
C GLU A 38 2.54 -15.34 -5.03
N GLY A 39 3.43 -14.34 -4.97
CA GLY A 39 4.16 -14.02 -3.75
C GLY A 39 3.30 -13.35 -2.68
N ILE A 40 2.32 -12.53 -3.08
CA ILE A 40 1.30 -11.99 -2.15
C ILE A 40 0.46 -13.12 -1.57
N GLU A 41 -0.02 -14.05 -2.42
CA GLU A 41 -0.79 -15.23 -1.98
C GLU A 41 0.04 -16.14 -1.07
N ALA A 42 1.32 -16.38 -1.42
CA ALA A 42 2.24 -17.14 -0.59
C ALA A 42 2.45 -16.49 0.79
N LEU A 43 2.60 -15.16 0.86
CA LEU A 43 2.67 -14.44 2.14
C LEU A 43 1.36 -14.51 2.92
N ALA A 44 0.21 -14.37 2.27
CA ALA A 44 -1.09 -14.47 2.91
C ALA A 44 -1.31 -15.84 3.56
N SER A 45 -0.80 -16.92 2.94
CA SER A 45 -0.87 -18.27 3.51
C SER A 45 -0.06 -18.45 4.81
N THR A 46 0.93 -17.58 5.05
CA THR A 46 1.72 -17.59 6.30
C THR A 46 1.04 -16.86 7.45
N GLY A 47 0.07 -16.00 7.12
CA GLY A 47 -0.82 -15.38 8.09
C GLY A 47 -1.92 -16.37 8.41
N THR A 48 -1.80 -17.10 9.52
CA THR A 48 -2.99 -17.75 10.08
C THR A 48 -4.07 -16.67 10.23
N PRO A 49 -5.36 -16.96 9.92
CA PRO A 49 -6.43 -16.12 10.43
C PRO A 49 -6.30 -16.14 11.94
N LYS A 50 -5.68 -15.10 12.50
CA LYS A 50 -5.72 -14.82 13.94
C LYS A 50 -7.21 -14.78 14.24
N ARG A 51 -7.64 -15.64 15.16
CA ARG A 51 -8.97 -15.74 15.78
C ARG A 51 -9.91 -14.60 15.35
N PRO A 52 -11.14 -14.88 14.87
CA PRO A 52 -12.08 -13.81 14.52
C PRO A 52 -12.03 -12.74 15.61
N PRO A 53 -11.88 -11.45 15.26
CA PRO A 53 -11.74 -10.39 16.24
C PRO A 53 -12.80 -10.60 17.30
N ILE A 54 -12.40 -10.83 18.56
CA ILE A 54 -13.39 -10.72 19.63
C ILE A 54 -13.67 -9.23 19.64
N PRO A 55 -14.91 -8.79 19.33
CA PRO A 55 -15.25 -7.39 19.38
C PRO A 55 -14.89 -6.89 20.79
N PRO A 56 -14.19 -5.75 20.95
CA PRO A 56 -14.01 -5.19 22.27
C PRO A 56 -15.40 -4.98 22.87
N THR A 57 -15.73 -5.66 23.96
CA THR A 57 -16.99 -5.42 24.66
C THR A 57 -16.92 -4.02 25.26
N LEU A 58 -17.50 -3.05 24.57
CA LEU A 58 -17.84 -1.74 25.07
C LEU A 58 -19.22 -1.46 24.50
N ASP A 59 -20.26 -1.90 25.21
CA ASP A 59 -21.66 -1.62 24.89
C ASP A 59 -22.01 -1.73 23.39
N GLU A 60 -22.01 -2.97 22.89
CA GLU A 60 -22.73 -3.50 21.71
C GLU A 60 -23.11 -2.58 20.52
N GLU A 61 -22.24 -1.70 20.04
CA GLU A 61 -22.40 -1.10 18.70
C GLU A 61 -21.37 -1.68 17.71
N GLU A 62 -21.86 -2.58 16.86
CA GLU A 62 -21.15 -3.25 15.77
C GLU A 62 -20.78 -2.25 14.67
N ILE A 63 -19.48 -1.98 14.48
CA ILE A 63 -18.99 -1.15 13.36
C ILE A 63 -19.21 -1.94 12.06
N THR A 64 -20.23 -1.56 11.28
CA THR A 64 -20.55 -2.21 10.00
C THR A 64 -19.61 -1.75 8.89
N LEU A 65 -19.46 -2.57 7.84
CA LEU A 65 -18.65 -2.27 6.65
C LEU A 65 -19.14 -1.03 5.87
N GLU A 66 -20.27 -0.46 6.27
CA GLU A 66 -20.83 0.81 5.78
C GLU A 66 -20.11 2.04 6.38
N ASP A 67 -19.38 1.84 7.48
CA ASP A 67 -18.61 2.89 8.18
C ASP A 67 -17.22 3.13 7.54
N TRP A 68 -16.82 2.31 6.56
CA TRP A 68 -15.66 2.60 5.71
C TRP A 68 -16.04 3.67 4.68
N GLN A 69 -16.06 4.92 5.12
CA GLN A 69 -16.08 6.07 4.21
C GLN A 69 -14.75 6.12 3.48
N GLY A 70 -14.74 5.50 2.30
CA GLY A 70 -13.59 5.48 1.39
C GLY A 70 -12.96 6.86 1.30
N ASP A 71 -11.63 6.86 1.38
CA ASP A 71 -10.78 8.04 1.21
C ASP A 71 -11.32 8.92 0.09
N GLN A 72 -11.75 10.14 0.43
CA GLN A 72 -12.21 11.12 -0.54
C GLN A 72 -11.08 11.38 -1.55
N ASP A 73 -11.34 11.00 -2.79
CA ASP A 73 -10.48 11.26 -3.94
C ASP A 73 -10.11 12.76 -3.98
N LEU A 74 -8.83 13.04 -3.75
CA LEU A 74 -7.99 14.02 -4.45
C LEU A 74 -8.75 15.15 -5.17
N GLU A 75 -8.97 16.30 -4.51
CA GLU A 75 -9.19 17.55 -5.23
C GLU A 75 -7.90 17.95 -5.96
N ARG A 76 -7.79 17.48 -7.20
CA ARG A 76 -6.87 17.99 -8.20
C ARG A 76 -7.36 19.36 -8.67
N GLY A 77 -6.98 20.39 -7.92
CA GLY A 77 -6.50 21.69 -8.40
C GLY A 77 -7.47 22.65 -9.10
N GLU A 78 -7.64 23.83 -8.49
CA GLU A 78 -7.68 25.12 -9.17
C GLU A 78 -6.93 26.16 -8.30
N ASP A 79 -5.87 26.77 -8.82
CA ASP A 79 -5.21 27.95 -8.22
C ASP A 79 -5.77 29.20 -8.92
N PRO A 80 -6.70 29.96 -8.29
CA PRO A 80 -7.22 31.19 -8.87
C PRO A 80 -6.27 32.34 -8.52
N GLY A 81 -5.17 32.43 -9.26
CA GLY A 81 -4.12 33.42 -9.01
C GLY A 81 -3.63 34.22 -10.22
N ASN A 82 -4.29 34.17 -11.39
CA ASN A 82 -3.82 34.91 -12.57
C ASN A 82 -4.52 36.27 -12.74
N ASN A 83 -3.92 37.33 -12.20
CA ASN A 83 -4.23 38.71 -12.55
C ASN A 83 -3.27 39.23 -13.63
N GLU A 84 -3.31 38.72 -14.85
CA GLU A 84 -2.56 39.37 -15.93
C GLU A 84 -3.30 40.63 -16.40
N GLY A 85 -2.89 41.74 -15.81
CA GLY A 85 -3.17 43.09 -16.28
C GLY A 85 -2.72 43.25 -17.74
N THR A 86 -3.56 43.95 -18.48
CA THR A 86 -3.32 44.37 -19.86
C THR A 86 -1.94 45.00 -20.04
N ARG A 87 -1.09 44.40 -20.86
CA ARG A 87 0.13 45.07 -21.35
C ARG A 87 0.45 44.70 -22.81
N SER A 88 -0.19 45.50 -23.66
CA SER A 88 0.15 45.96 -25.01
C SER A 88 1.57 45.73 -25.57
N MET A 89 1.63 45.55 -26.91
CA MET A 89 2.76 45.73 -27.87
C MET A 89 3.90 44.69 -27.86
N HIS A 90 4.42 44.08 -28.93
CA HIS A 90 4.45 44.28 -30.40
C HIS A 90 4.95 42.97 -31.09
N PRO A 91 4.76 42.78 -32.43
CA PRO A 91 5.29 41.60 -33.14
C PRO A 91 6.81 41.68 -33.39
N CYS A 92 7.52 40.57 -33.21
CA CYS A 92 8.92 40.42 -33.60
C CYS A 92 9.02 40.01 -35.10
N PRO A 93 9.89 40.64 -35.92
CA PRO A 93 10.10 40.24 -37.30
C PRO A 93 10.97 38.98 -37.42
N ILE A 94 10.66 38.18 -38.44
CA ILE A 94 11.39 37.00 -38.89
C ILE A 94 12.63 37.46 -39.65
N ALA A 95 13.80 36.93 -39.30
CA ALA A 95 15.02 36.98 -40.09
C ALA A 95 15.68 35.60 -40.08
#